data_AF-A0A410CQB9-F1
#
_entry.id   AF-A0A410CQB9-F1
#
_cell.length_a   1.000
_cell.length_b   1.000
_cell.length_c   1.000
_cell.angle_alpha   90.00
_cell.angle_beta   90.00
_cell.angle_gamma   90.00
#
_symmetry.space_group_name_H-M   'P 1'
#
loop_
_entity.id
_entity.type
_entity.pdbx_description
1 polymer ?
#
loop_
_entity_poly.entity_id
_entity_poly.type
_entity_poly.pdbx_seq_one_letter_code
_entity_poly.pdbx_strand_id
1 'polypeptide(L)'
;MHPAVLNAIATLVAQGKTPTVATTKAKLAEPVAMPLIIAGLTTYKNNPEILSTCDDNPSQRDDSEQPSSETQLDRIEAKLDKLIALLESR
;
A
#
# COMPACT_ATOMS: atom_id res chain seq x y z
N MET A 1 -4.51 5.38 3.59
CA MET A 1 -3.45 5.16 4.60
C MET A 1 -2.11 5.46 3.96
N HIS A 2 -1.16 6.07 4.67
CA HIS A 2 0.15 6.36 4.09
C HIS A 2 0.94 5.05 3.91
N PRO A 3 1.42 4.71 2.70
CA PRO A 3 2.02 3.41 2.40
C PRO A 3 3.26 3.13 3.26
N ALA A 4 4.12 4.14 3.48
CA ALA A 4 5.30 3.99 4.34
C ALA A 4 4.95 3.60 5.79
N VAL A 5 3.83 4.11 6.34
CA VAL A 5 3.39 3.80 7.71
C VAL A 5 2.92 2.35 7.80
N LEU A 6 2.20 1.88 6.77
CA LEU A 6 1.70 0.51 6.74
C LEU A 6 2.84 -0.49 6.59
N ASN A 7 3.80 -0.23 5.70
CA ASN A 7 5.00 -1.06 5.54
C ASN A 7 5.84 -1.12 6.84
N ALA A 8 6.01 0.01 7.52
CA ALA A 8 6.69 0.07 8.81
C ALA A 8 5.98 -0.78 9.89
N ILE A 9 4.64 -0.73 9.93
CA ILE A 9 3.83 -1.56 10.84
C ILE A 9 3.99 -3.05 10.49
N ALA A 10 3.83 -3.43 9.22
CA ALA A 10 3.99 -4.81 8.76
C ALA A 10 5.37 -5.38 9.12
N THR A 11 6.42 -4.61 8.89
CA THR A 11 7.80 -4.96 9.24
C THR A 11 7.97 -5.21 10.75
N LEU A 12 7.33 -4.40 11.60
CA LEU A 12 7.39 -4.57 13.05
C LEU A 12 6.64 -5.83 13.50
N VAL A 13 5.46 -6.08 12.93
CA VAL A 13 4.66 -7.27 13.22
C VAL A 13 5.38 -8.55 12.78
N ALA A 14 6.01 -8.55 11.59
CA ALA A 14 6.83 -9.65 11.11
C ALA A 14 8.04 -9.95 12.03
N GLN A 15 8.54 -8.95 12.75
CA GLN A 15 9.59 -9.10 13.77
C GLN A 15 9.06 -9.55 15.13
N GLY A 16 7.75 -9.79 15.28
CA GLY A 16 7.11 -10.10 16.56
C GLY A 16 7.05 -8.91 17.52
N LYS A 17 7.22 -7.67 17.04
CA LYS A 17 7.17 -6.46 17.86
C LYS A 17 5.81 -5.79 17.76
N THR A 18 5.33 -5.28 18.89
CA THR A 18 4.12 -4.45 18.92
C THR A 18 4.42 -3.08 18.31
N PRO A 19 3.73 -2.68 17.23
CA PRO A 19 3.91 -1.37 16.64
C PRO A 19 3.37 -0.28 17.59
N THR A 20 4.18 0.74 17.83
CA THR A 20 3.86 1.94 18.61
C THR A 20 4.21 3.17 17.79
N VAL A 21 3.72 4.35 18.17
CA VAL A 21 4.05 5.60 17.46
C VAL A 21 5.58 5.80 17.35
N ALA A 22 6.32 5.52 18.43
CA ALA A 22 7.78 5.67 18.45
C ALA A 22 8.49 4.64 17.58
N THR A 23 8.11 3.36 17.67
CA THR A 23 8.76 2.29 16.90
C THR A 23 8.42 2.37 15.41
N THR A 24 7.18 2.73 15.08
CA THR A 24 6.76 2.95 13.69
C THR A 24 7.49 4.15 13.11
N LYS A 25 7.60 5.26 13.84
CA LYS A 25 8.39 6.43 13.43
C LYS A 25 9.86 6.08 13.16
N ALA A 26 10.48 5.28 14.03
CA ALA A 26 11.88 4.86 13.88
C ALA A 26 12.13 3.93 12.68
N LYS A 27 11.09 3.39 12.05
CA LYS A 27 11.18 2.51 10.86
C LYS A 27 10.88 3.24 9.55
N LEU A 28 10.41 4.49 9.59
CA LEU A 28 10.14 5.26 8.38
C LEU A 28 11.46 5.76 7.76
N ALA A 29 11.58 5.61 6.44
CA ALA A 29 12.71 6.15 5.67
C ALA A 29 12.57 7.65 5.39
N GLU A 30 11.33 8.14 5.38
CA GLU A 30 10.98 9.52 5.08
C GLU A 30 10.21 10.16 6.24
N PRO A 31 10.26 11.50 6.38
CA PRO A 31 9.51 12.20 7.41
C PRO A 31 8.01 12.16 7.10
N VAL A 32 7.25 11.43 7.93
CA VAL A 32 5.78 11.40 7.86
C VAL A 32 5.20 12.20 9.03
N ALA A 33 4.13 12.96 8.76
CA ALA A 33 3.42 13.71 9.79
C ALA A 33 2.85 12.78 10.87
N MET A 34 3.04 13.16 12.13
CA MET A 34 2.62 12.36 13.29
C MET A 34 1.13 11.96 13.28
N PRO A 35 0.17 12.81 12.85
CA PRO A 35 -1.24 12.41 12.73
C PRO A 35 -1.46 11.22 11.78
N LEU A 36 -0.69 11.12 10.69
CA LEU A 36 -0.79 10.00 9.74
C LEU A 36 -0.25 8.70 10.36
N ILE A 37 0.79 8.79 11.19
CA ILE A 37 1.32 7.63 11.94
C ILE A 37 0.25 7.12 12.92
N ILE A 38 -0.38 8.03 13.66
CA ILE A 38 -1.42 7.69 14.65
C ILE A 38 -2.66 7.10 13.97
N ALA A 39 -3.13 7.70 12.87
CA ALA A 39 -4.22 7.18 12.07
C ALA A 39 -3.88 5.76 11.57
N GLY A 40 -2.66 5.59 11.06
CA GLY A 40 -2.11 4.31 10.63
C GLY A 40 -2.23 3.22 11.71
N LEU A 41 -1.73 3.55 12.89
CA LEU A 41 -1.72 2.64 14.03
C LEU A 41 -3.12 2.33 14.57
N THR A 42 -4.02 3.31 14.52
CA THR A 42 -5.41 3.15 14.96
C THR A 42 -6.17 2.20 14.05
N THR A 43 -6.04 2.35 12.73
CA THR A 43 -6.66 1.44 11.77
C THR A 43 -6.11 0.02 11.94
N TYR A 44 -4.79 -0.15 12.08
CA TYR A 44 -4.19 -1.47 12.34
C TYR A 44 -4.74 -2.11 13.62
N LYS A 45 -4.83 -1.34 14.72
CA LYS A 45 -5.34 -1.86 16.01
C LYS A 45 -6.80 -2.30 15.92
N ASN A 46 -7.60 -1.61 15.12
CA ASN A 46 -9.01 -1.93 14.91
C ASN A 46 -9.20 -3.08 13.90
N ASN A 47 -8.31 -3.20 12.92
CA ASN A 47 -8.34 -4.24 11.90
C ASN A 47 -6.92 -4.68 11.52
N PRO A 48 -6.37 -5.76 12.10
CA PRO A 48 -5.01 -6.21 11.81
C PRO A 48 -4.86 -6.87 10.42
N GLU A 49 -5.96 -7.31 9.80
CA GLU A 49 -5.95 -7.96 8.48
C GLU A 49 -5.58 -7.02 7.32
N ILE A 50 -5.51 -5.72 7.59
CA ILE A 50 -5.10 -4.71 6.60
C ILE A 50 -3.65 -4.89 6.11
N LEU A 51 -2.84 -5.65 6.87
CA LEU A 51 -1.43 -5.88 6.52
C LEU A 51 -1.29 -6.93 5.41
N SER A 52 -2.21 -7.89 5.35
CA SER A 52 -2.24 -8.96 4.34
C SER A 52 -2.56 -8.44 2.94
N THR A 53 -3.17 -7.26 2.84
CA THR A 53 -3.51 -6.61 1.56
C THR A 53 -2.34 -5.84 0.95
N CYS A 54 -1.18 -5.81 1.61
CA CYS A 54 -0.01 -5.03 1.18
C CYS A 54 1.11 -5.87 0.52
N ASP A 55 0.94 -7.19 0.39
CA ASP A 55 1.88 -8.05 -0.33
C ASP A 55 1.92 -7.79 -1.85
N ASP A 56 1.03 -6.94 -2.39
CA ASP A 56 1.18 -6.36 -3.72
C ASP A 56 1.94 -5.02 -3.60
N ASN A 57 3.27 -5.09 -3.56
CA ASN A 57 4.09 -3.94 -3.96
C ASN A 57 4.06 -3.92 -5.49
N PRO A 58 3.72 -2.79 -6.12
CA PRO A 58 4.79 -1.85 -6.38
C PRO A 58 4.34 -0.39 -6.34
N SER A 59 5.17 0.46 -5.73
CA SER A 59 5.33 1.87 -6.15
C SER A 59 4.05 2.64 -6.56
N GLN A 60 3.33 3.26 -5.62
CA GLN A 60 2.29 4.25 -5.97
C GLN A 60 2.59 5.57 -5.25
N ARG A 61 3.03 6.63 -5.95
CA ARG A 61 2.28 7.43 -6.94
C ARG A 61 0.91 7.84 -6.41
N ASP A 62 0.79 9.16 -6.29
CA ASP A 62 -0.39 9.97 -6.05
C ASP A 62 -1.66 9.52 -6.76
N ASP A 63 -2.74 10.04 -6.19
CA ASP A 63 -4.06 10.28 -6.76
C ASP A 63 -5.05 9.11 -6.90
N SER A 64 -6.06 9.19 -6.00
CA SER A 64 -7.48 9.28 -6.34
C SER A 64 -8.27 8.03 -6.77
N GLU A 65 -9.44 7.92 -6.13
CA GLU A 65 -10.68 7.29 -6.58
C GLU A 65 -10.86 5.75 -6.44
N GLN A 66 -11.82 5.39 -5.57
CA GLN A 66 -12.63 4.16 -5.60
C GLN A 66 -13.42 4.04 -6.93
N PRO A 67 -14.21 2.96 -7.20
CA PRO A 67 -14.17 1.57 -6.71
C PRO A 67 -14.25 0.57 -7.89
N SER A 68 -13.39 -0.45 -7.97
CA SER A 68 -13.69 -1.58 -8.86
C SER A 68 -12.99 -2.82 -8.35
N SER A 69 -13.75 -3.89 -8.19
CA SER A 69 -13.28 -5.27 -8.08
C SER A 69 -12.69 -5.73 -9.41
N GLU A 70 -11.76 -4.96 -9.96
CA GLU A 70 -10.91 -5.31 -11.09
C GLU A 70 -9.50 -5.25 -10.54
N THR A 71 -8.83 -6.39 -10.55
CA THR A 71 -7.49 -6.48 -10.00
C THR A 71 -6.56 -5.58 -10.82
N GLN A 72 -5.49 -5.09 -10.22
CA GLN A 72 -4.49 -4.32 -10.95
C GLN A 72 -3.96 -5.08 -12.18
N LEU A 73 -3.95 -6.42 -12.11
CA LEU A 73 -3.61 -7.32 -13.21
C LEU A 73 -4.60 -7.20 -14.38
N ASP A 74 -5.91 -7.27 -14.14
CA ASP A 74 -6.93 -7.08 -15.20
C ASP A 74 -6.73 -5.76 -15.96
N ARG A 75 -6.44 -4.68 -15.23
CA ARG A 75 -6.19 -3.36 -15.85
C ARG A 75 -4.91 -3.32 -16.67
N ILE A 76 -3.89 -4.08 -16.27
CA ILE A 76 -2.62 -4.17 -17.00
C ILE A 76 -2.81 -5.03 -18.25
N GLU A 77 -3.50 -6.17 -18.15
CA GLU A 77 -3.82 -7.06 -19.26
C GLU A 77 -4.64 -6.33 -20.34
N ALA A 78 -5.70 -5.63 -19.96
CA ALA A 78 -6.51 -4.85 -20.90
C ALA A 78 -5.71 -3.74 -21.63
N LYS A 79 -4.73 -3.14 -20.96
CA LYS A 79 -3.84 -2.14 -21.59
C LYS A 79 -2.86 -2.80 -22.57
N LEU A 80 -2.34 -3.98 -22.23
CA LEU A 80 -1.44 -4.73 -23.12
C LEU A 80 -2.17 -5.20 -24.38
N ASP A 81 -3.37 -5.75 -24.26
CA ASP A 81 -4.19 -6.14 -25.40
C ASP A 81 -4.43 -4.98 -26.37
N LYS A 82 -4.76 -3.81 -25.82
CA LYS A 82 -4.96 -2.60 -26.63
C LYS A 82 -3.68 -2.17 -27.37
N LEU A 83 -2.51 -2.30 -26.74
CA LEU A 83 -1.23 -1.97 -27.37
C LEU A 83 -0.89 -2.97 -28.47
N ILE A 84 -1.09 -4.27 -28.24
CA ILE A 84 -0.84 -5.32 -29.23
C ILE A 84 -1.73 -5.10 -30.46
N ALA A 85 -3.03 -4.88 -30.26
CA ALA A 85 -3.95 -4.61 -31.37
C ALA A 85 -3.53 -3.40 -32.22
N LEU A 86 -3.01 -2.33 -31.59
CA LEU A 86 -2.49 -1.17 -32.31
C LEU A 86 -1.22 -1.48 -33.11
N LEU A 87 -0.35 -2.36 -32.59
CA LEU A 87 0.87 -2.78 -33.27
C LEU A 87 0.59 -3.77 -34.41
N GLU A 88 -0.38 -4.67 -34.25
CA GLU A 88 -0.83 -5.59 -35.30
C GLU A 88 -1.60 -4.89 -36.42
N SER A 89 -2.25 -3.76 -36.11
CA SER A 89 -2.94 -2.93 -37.11
C SER A 89 -2.00 -2.09 -37.99
N ARG A 90 -0.68 -2.31 -37.90
CA ARG A 90 0.35 -1.49 -38.53
C ARG A 90 1.24 -2.27 -39.49
#